data_AF-A0A7S2YSG8-F1
#
_entry.id   AF-A0A7S2YSG8-F1
#
_cell.length_a   1.000
_cell.length_b   1.000
_cell.length_c   1.000
_cell.angle_alpha   90.00
_cell.angle_beta   90.00
_cell.angle_gamma   90.00
#
_symmetry.space_group_name_H-M   'P 1'
#
loop_
_entity.id
_entity.type
_entity.pdbx_description
1 polymer ?
#
loop_
_entity_poly.entity_id
_entity_poly.type
_entity_poly.pdbx_seq_one_letter_code
_entity_poly.pdbx_strand_id
1 'polypeptide(L)'
;MALTITPNTDDDAHGSSSSSGDLNTHNASQQQQQQHPAQHHVQQGPTTRIAMVSPRVSGILSVKDALTYLEQEGEQEPEEVGEQTVSSLQPWNHETASRCLQSLAHHLNQDLAHHHHDTSSSSTNGNDTAATEILDRHGILTLCHTLQTFRSIRILQVHGCAVLLALTQHHANVVLDSQVAVDALLSAIQAHKNCNPLQRLALQALLNVSHELDCWFQLETHGWMDFVQEVVYNTQDATAADCGIAILTNVLKFANM
;
A
#
# COMPACT_ATOMS: atom_id res chain seq x y z
N MET A 1 -14.87 -56.13 10.77
CA MET A 1 -14.21 -55.52 11.95
C MET A 1 -15.02 -54.31 12.32
N ALA A 2 -15.56 -54.31 13.53
CA ALA A 2 -16.50 -53.33 14.06
C ALA A 2 -15.75 -52.15 14.68
N LEU A 3 -16.28 -50.93 14.53
CA LEU A 3 -15.92 -49.81 15.39
C LEU A 3 -17.19 -49.21 16.00
N THR A 4 -17.13 -49.18 17.33
CA THR A 4 -18.17 -48.89 18.31
C THR A 4 -18.21 -47.39 18.61
N ILE A 5 -19.42 -46.85 18.74
CA ILE A 5 -19.69 -45.54 19.34
C ILE A 5 -19.88 -45.73 20.85
N THR A 6 -19.28 -44.88 21.68
CA THR A 6 -19.90 -44.40 22.94
C THR A 6 -19.35 -43.04 23.40
N PRO A 7 -20.10 -42.28 24.23
CA PRO A 7 -19.92 -40.83 24.48
C PRO A 7 -19.53 -40.48 25.93
N ASN A 8 -19.58 -39.17 26.24
CA ASN A 8 -19.62 -38.47 27.54
C ASN A 8 -18.29 -38.26 28.29
N THR A 9 -18.06 -37.04 28.80
CA THR A 9 -18.49 -36.61 30.15
C THR A 9 -18.31 -35.10 30.35
N ASP A 10 -19.28 -34.51 31.05
CA ASP A 10 -19.28 -33.21 31.70
C ASP A 10 -18.09 -33.02 32.66
N ASP A 11 -17.72 -31.76 32.94
CA ASP A 11 -17.26 -31.40 34.29
C ASP A 11 -17.42 -29.91 34.61
N ASP A 12 -17.66 -29.70 35.90
CA ASP A 12 -18.35 -28.60 36.56
C ASP A 12 -17.45 -27.44 37.05
N ALA A 13 -18.11 -26.27 37.15
CA ALA A 13 -18.17 -25.35 38.30
C ALA A 13 -16.93 -24.78 39.05
N HIS A 14 -17.26 -23.71 39.80
CA HIS A 14 -16.51 -22.96 40.83
C HIS A 14 -15.72 -21.75 40.29
N GLY A 15 -15.81 -20.54 40.84
CA GLY A 15 -16.47 -20.04 42.04
C GLY A 15 -15.74 -18.76 42.50
N SER A 16 -16.51 -17.77 42.95
CA SER A 16 -16.24 -16.77 44.01
C SER A 16 -14.80 -16.19 44.13
N SER A 17 -14.60 -14.88 44.24
CA SER A 17 -14.90 -14.15 45.48
C SER A 17 -14.46 -12.68 45.43
N SER A 18 -15.18 -11.92 46.24
CA SER A 18 -15.11 -10.51 46.59
C SER A 18 -13.79 -10.06 47.24
N SER A 19 -13.47 -8.76 47.12
CA SER A 19 -12.74 -8.03 48.17
C SER A 19 -13.02 -6.53 48.08
N SER A 20 -13.82 -6.05 49.04
CA SER A 20 -13.94 -4.65 49.44
C SER A 20 -12.73 -4.25 50.28
N GLY A 21 -12.25 -3.02 50.11
CA GLY A 21 -11.20 -2.45 50.95
C GLY A 21 -11.35 -0.93 51.02
N ASP A 22 -11.72 -0.47 52.21
CA ASP A 22 -12.15 0.87 52.59
C ASP A 22 -11.08 1.97 52.55
N LEU A 23 -11.58 3.19 52.38
CA LEU A 23 -11.27 4.45 53.10
C LEU A 23 -9.86 4.61 53.69
N ASN A 24 -9.17 5.69 53.28
CA ASN A 24 -8.54 6.54 54.28
C ASN A 24 -8.49 8.03 53.88
N THR A 25 -8.58 8.84 54.93
CA THR A 25 -8.98 10.24 54.98
C THR A 25 -7.77 11.08 55.42
N HIS A 26 -7.60 12.27 54.83
CA HIS A 26 -6.89 13.45 55.35
C HIS A 26 -5.44 13.32 55.85
N ASN A 27 -4.53 14.10 55.28
CA ASN A 27 -3.77 15.07 56.09
C ASN A 27 -3.21 16.23 55.25
N ALA A 28 -3.28 17.42 55.81
CA ALA A 28 -2.81 18.67 55.24
C ALA A 28 -1.47 19.10 55.87
N SER A 29 -0.74 19.93 55.11
CA SER A 29 0.14 21.01 55.57
C SER A 29 1.65 20.76 55.67
N GLN A 30 2.38 21.68 55.01
CA GLN A 30 3.76 22.14 55.24
C GLN A 30 4.87 21.13 54.90
N GLN A 31 5.94 21.46 54.18
CA GLN A 31 6.79 22.64 54.30
C GLN A 31 7.69 22.78 53.06
N GLN A 32 8.08 24.03 52.77
CA GLN A 32 9.14 24.43 51.86
C GLN A 32 10.41 23.59 51.94
N GLN A 33 10.85 23.05 50.80
CA GLN A 33 12.28 23.04 50.48
C GLN A 33 12.49 23.15 48.97
N GLN A 34 13.03 24.30 48.59
CA GLN A 34 13.57 24.57 47.25
C GLN A 34 14.72 23.60 46.99
N GLN A 35 14.49 22.65 46.08
CA GLN A 35 15.58 22.00 45.35
C GLN A 35 15.24 22.11 43.87
N HIS A 36 16.10 22.85 43.17
CA HIS A 36 16.09 23.01 41.73
C HIS A 36 16.16 21.62 41.06
N PRO A 37 15.18 21.22 40.24
CA PRO A 37 15.42 20.16 39.28
C PRO A 37 16.35 20.73 38.22
N ALA A 38 17.54 20.14 38.11
CA ALA A 38 18.41 20.32 36.97
C ALA A 38 17.55 20.08 35.71
N GLN A 39 17.33 21.15 34.94
CA GLN A 39 16.81 21.04 33.59
C GLN A 39 17.86 20.25 32.80
N HIS A 40 17.65 18.95 32.68
CA HIS A 40 18.18 18.20 31.55
C HIS A 40 17.52 18.78 30.31
N HIS A 41 18.17 19.81 29.78
CA HIS A 41 18.00 20.26 28.41
C HIS A 41 18.42 19.07 27.55
N VAL A 42 17.47 18.17 27.26
CA VAL A 42 17.56 17.25 26.14
C VAL A 42 17.55 18.16 24.93
N GLN A 43 18.76 18.53 24.51
CA GLN A 43 19.02 19.20 23.26
C GLN A 43 18.50 18.23 22.19
N GLN A 44 17.26 18.43 21.78
CA GLN A 44 16.74 17.81 20.57
C GLN A 44 17.67 18.29 19.48
N GLY A 45 18.58 17.41 19.08
CA GLY A 45 19.50 17.65 17.99
C GLY A 45 18.70 18.11 16.78
N PRO A 46 19.28 18.96 15.92
CA PRO A 46 18.58 19.48 14.76
C PRO A 46 17.98 18.29 13.99
N THR A 47 16.65 18.19 13.98
CA THR A 47 15.94 17.31 13.07
C THR A 47 16.20 17.90 11.69
N THR A 48 17.29 17.49 11.08
CA THR A 48 17.63 17.81 9.70
C THR A 48 16.51 17.20 8.86
N ARG A 49 15.44 17.97 8.64
CA ARG A 49 14.52 17.75 7.53
C ARG A 49 15.37 17.93 6.29
N ILE A 50 15.99 16.85 5.84
CA ILE A 50 16.62 16.79 4.53
C ILE A 50 15.49 17.10 3.56
N ALA A 51 15.53 18.28 2.97
CA ALA A 51 14.67 18.61 1.84
C ALA A 51 15.09 17.69 0.70
N MET A 52 14.48 16.51 0.65
CA MET A 52 14.73 15.54 -0.40
C MET A 52 14.15 16.12 -1.69
N VAL A 53 15.05 16.50 -2.59
CA VAL A 53 14.72 16.91 -3.95
C VAL A 53 14.07 15.70 -4.61
N SER A 54 12.74 15.69 -4.65
CA SER A 54 11.96 14.70 -5.39
C SER A 54 12.40 14.79 -6.85
N PRO A 55 13.03 13.75 -7.42
CA PRO A 55 13.41 13.77 -8.82
C PRO A 55 12.12 13.89 -9.62
N ARG A 56 11.90 15.06 -10.24
CA ARG A 56 10.83 15.23 -11.22
C ARG A 56 11.18 14.36 -12.43
N VAL A 57 10.71 13.12 -12.43
CA VAL A 57 10.74 12.24 -13.60
C VAL A 57 9.88 12.93 -14.66
N SER A 58 10.54 13.62 -15.57
CA SER A 58 9.91 14.44 -16.60
C SER A 58 9.39 13.51 -17.71
N GLY A 59 8.21 12.96 -17.49
CA GLY A 59 7.61 11.96 -18.40
C GLY A 59 6.59 11.06 -17.71
N ILE A 60 5.80 11.60 -16.78
CA ILE A 60 4.70 10.85 -16.17
C ILE A 60 3.70 10.56 -17.29
N LEU A 61 3.73 9.33 -17.80
CA LEU A 61 2.69 8.85 -18.69
C LEU A 61 1.38 8.95 -17.92
N SER A 62 0.36 9.57 -18.52
CA SER A 62 -0.93 9.61 -17.86
C SER A 62 -1.41 8.17 -17.70
N VAL A 63 -1.97 7.80 -16.56
CA VAL A 63 -2.61 6.48 -16.39
C VAL A 63 -3.61 6.22 -17.53
N LYS A 64 -4.21 7.29 -18.08
CA LYS A 64 -5.01 7.25 -19.30
C LYS A 64 -4.30 6.58 -20.48
N ASP A 65 -3.03 6.88 -20.73
CA ASP A 65 -2.26 6.32 -21.83
C ASP A 65 -1.98 4.83 -21.60
N ALA A 66 -1.74 4.43 -20.34
CA ALA A 66 -1.56 3.02 -19.98
C ALA A 66 -2.87 2.21 -20.13
N LEU A 67 -4.02 2.81 -19.79
CA LEU A 67 -5.34 2.21 -20.01
C LEU A 67 -5.66 2.10 -21.51
N THR A 68 -5.35 3.15 -22.29
CA THR A 68 -5.59 3.17 -23.74
C THR A 68 -4.75 2.10 -24.46
N TYR A 69 -3.52 1.86 -23.99
CA TYR A 69 -2.65 0.80 -24.52
C TYR A 69 -3.27 -0.59 -24.34
N LEU A 70 -3.93 -0.85 -23.20
CA LEU A 70 -4.57 -2.14 -22.95
C LEU A 70 -5.84 -2.36 -23.75
N GLU A 71 -6.62 -1.30 -23.98
CA GLU A 71 -7.77 -1.35 -24.88
C GLU A 71 -7.33 -1.68 -26.33
N GLN A 72 -6.11 -1.28 -26.71
CA GLN A 72 -5.53 -1.61 -28.02
C GLN A 72 -4.91 -3.01 -28.10
N GLU A 73 -4.36 -3.54 -26.99
CA GLU A 73 -3.81 -4.90 -26.93
C GLU A 73 -4.84 -6.00 -26.62
N GLY A 74 -6.09 -5.63 -26.37
CA GLY A 74 -7.17 -6.54 -25.99
C GLY A 74 -7.68 -7.42 -27.13
N GLU A 75 -6.87 -8.36 -27.62
CA GLU A 75 -7.36 -9.50 -28.45
C GLU A 75 -6.57 -10.82 -28.25
N GLN A 76 -5.59 -10.90 -27.35
CA GLN A 76 -4.90 -12.17 -27.06
C GLN A 76 -4.84 -12.43 -25.56
N GLU A 77 -5.97 -12.82 -24.97
CA GLU A 77 -5.93 -13.54 -23.69
C GLU A 77 -5.48 -14.98 -23.95
N PRO A 78 -4.54 -15.53 -23.16
CA PRO A 78 -4.27 -16.96 -23.17
C PRO A 78 -5.53 -17.69 -22.69
N GLU A 79 -6.01 -18.67 -23.46
CA GLU A 79 -7.12 -19.55 -23.05
C GLU A 79 -6.85 -20.10 -21.63
N GLU A 80 -7.68 -19.70 -20.66
CA GLU A 80 -7.63 -20.25 -19.31
C GLU A 80 -7.90 -21.76 -19.36
N VAL A 81 -6.89 -22.56 -19.00
CA VAL A 81 -7.05 -23.96 -18.67
C VAL A 81 -7.74 -24.03 -17.30
N GLY A 82 -8.99 -24.48 -17.31
CA GLY A 82 -9.90 -24.34 -16.18
C GLY A 82 -9.47 -25.02 -14.88
N GLU A 83 -9.72 -24.34 -13.77
CA GLU A 83 -9.86 -24.94 -12.44
C GLU A 83 -11.16 -24.50 -11.76
N GLN A 84 -11.79 -25.47 -11.11
CA GLN A 84 -13.18 -25.50 -10.68
C GLN A 84 -13.43 -24.95 -9.25
N THR A 85 -14.62 -24.36 -9.10
CA THR A 85 -15.57 -24.37 -7.95
C THR A 85 -15.09 -24.25 -6.50
N VAL A 86 -15.50 -23.17 -5.81
CA VAL A 86 -15.94 -23.20 -4.39
C VAL A 86 -17.09 -22.19 -4.15
N SER A 87 -18.01 -22.56 -3.26
CA SER A 87 -19.35 -22.02 -3.02
C SER A 87 -19.50 -20.77 -2.13
N SER A 88 -20.60 -20.03 -2.39
CA SER A 88 -21.54 -19.32 -1.49
C SER A 88 -21.27 -17.94 -0.86
N LEU A 89 -20.34 -17.14 -1.37
CA LEU A 89 -20.63 -15.72 -1.63
C LEU A 89 -20.55 -15.59 -3.15
N GLN A 90 -21.35 -14.77 -3.84
CA GLN A 90 -21.13 -14.58 -5.28
C GLN A 90 -19.67 -14.17 -5.47
N PRO A 91 -18.81 -15.07 -6.00
CA PRO A 91 -17.40 -14.76 -6.09
C PRO A 91 -17.32 -13.62 -7.08
N TRP A 92 -16.63 -12.55 -6.71
CA TRP A 92 -16.28 -11.51 -7.66
C TRP A 92 -15.64 -12.20 -8.86
N ASN A 93 -16.31 -12.19 -10.01
CA ASN A 93 -15.67 -12.63 -11.24
C ASN A 93 -14.63 -11.58 -11.62
N HIS A 94 -13.56 -12.03 -12.27
CA HIS A 94 -12.45 -11.13 -12.63
C HIS A 94 -12.91 -9.96 -13.50
N GLU A 95 -13.96 -10.14 -14.29
CA GLU A 95 -14.53 -9.11 -15.15
C GLU A 95 -15.16 -7.96 -14.33
N THR A 96 -15.92 -8.28 -13.29
CA THR A 96 -16.49 -7.28 -12.36
C THR A 96 -15.37 -6.57 -11.61
N ALA A 97 -14.40 -7.33 -11.10
CA ALA A 97 -13.22 -6.76 -10.44
C ALA A 97 -12.47 -5.79 -11.37
N SER A 98 -12.20 -6.21 -12.60
CA SER A 98 -11.50 -5.39 -13.59
C SER A 98 -12.27 -4.11 -13.93
N ARG A 99 -13.59 -4.19 -14.15
CA ARG A 99 -14.44 -3.00 -14.40
C ARG A 99 -14.49 -2.05 -13.20
N CYS A 100 -14.56 -2.58 -11.98
CA CYS A 100 -14.50 -1.78 -10.76
C CYS A 100 -13.16 -1.05 -10.65
N LEU A 101 -12.04 -1.74 -10.89
CA LEU A 101 -10.71 -1.13 -10.85
C LEU A 101 -10.48 -0.13 -11.98
N GLN A 102 -10.97 -0.41 -13.19
CA GLN A 102 -10.91 0.52 -14.31
C GLN A 102 -11.68 1.81 -14.01
N SER A 103 -12.92 1.67 -13.50
CA SER A 103 -13.76 2.81 -13.10
C SER A 103 -13.07 3.62 -11.99
N LEU A 104 -12.55 2.94 -10.97
CA LEU A 104 -11.84 3.58 -9.87
C LEU A 104 -10.58 4.32 -10.33
N ALA A 105 -9.75 3.68 -11.16
CA ALA A 105 -8.57 4.30 -11.76
C ALA A 105 -8.97 5.55 -12.56
N HIS A 106 -10.04 5.47 -13.35
CA HIS A 106 -10.52 6.60 -14.13
C HIS A 106 -10.92 7.78 -13.24
N HIS A 107 -11.71 7.53 -12.19
CA HIS A 107 -12.11 8.56 -11.23
C HIS A 107 -10.92 9.21 -10.53
N LEU A 108 -9.98 8.41 -9.99
CA LEU A 108 -8.79 8.93 -9.31
C LEU A 108 -7.91 9.79 -10.23
N ASN A 109 -7.83 9.46 -11.52
CA ASN A 109 -7.10 10.27 -12.49
C ASN A 109 -7.81 11.56 -12.86
N GLN A 110 -9.13 11.53 -12.98
CA GLN A 110 -9.90 12.76 -13.17
C GLN A 110 -9.66 13.69 -12.00
N ASP A 111 -9.74 13.18 -10.76
CA ASP A 111 -9.47 13.97 -9.56
C ASP A 111 -8.04 14.54 -9.58
N LEU A 112 -7.04 13.77 -10.03
CA LEU A 112 -5.65 14.24 -10.19
C LEU A 112 -5.54 15.38 -11.20
N ALA A 113 -6.22 15.26 -12.33
CA ALA A 113 -6.20 16.29 -13.38
C ALA A 113 -6.84 17.60 -12.91
N HIS A 114 -7.92 17.54 -12.13
CA HIS A 114 -8.57 18.74 -11.58
C HIS A 114 -7.70 19.43 -10.52
N HIS A 115 -7.05 18.67 -9.63
CA HIS A 115 -6.13 19.26 -8.64
C HIS A 115 -4.95 20.01 -9.27
N HIS A 116 -4.41 19.53 -10.39
CA HIS A 116 -3.33 20.23 -11.08
C HIS A 116 -3.77 21.57 -11.67
N HIS A 117 -5.05 21.75 -12.02
CA HIS A 117 -5.57 23.01 -12.54
C HIS A 117 -5.97 24.01 -11.46
N ASP A 118 -6.40 23.55 -10.28
CA ASP A 118 -6.96 24.41 -9.22
C ASP A 118 -5.95 24.88 -8.15
N THR A 119 -4.66 24.54 -8.28
CA THR A 119 -3.59 25.03 -7.38
C THR A 119 -3.40 26.56 -7.40
N SER A 120 -4.16 27.31 -8.21
CA SER A 120 -4.16 28.78 -8.26
C SER A 120 -5.33 29.46 -7.53
N SER A 121 -6.32 28.71 -7.02
CA SER A 121 -7.52 29.29 -6.37
C SER A 121 -7.80 28.64 -5.02
N SER A 122 -7.39 29.30 -3.94
CA SER A 122 -7.66 28.88 -2.57
C SER A 122 -9.17 28.93 -2.26
N SER A 123 -9.87 27.80 -2.34
CA SER A 123 -11.01 27.42 -1.49
C SER A 123 -11.71 26.20 -2.08
N THR A 124 -11.35 24.99 -1.66
CA THR A 124 -12.17 23.78 -1.88
C THR A 124 -12.37 23.06 -0.56
N ASN A 125 -13.34 23.55 0.21
CA ASN A 125 -13.90 22.81 1.33
C ASN A 125 -15.00 21.90 0.76
N GLY A 126 -14.73 20.60 0.57
CA GLY A 126 -15.79 19.59 0.67
C GLY A 126 -15.91 18.47 -0.37
N ASN A 127 -15.12 18.41 -1.44
CA ASN A 127 -15.23 17.31 -2.42
C ASN A 127 -14.07 16.30 -2.40
N ASP A 128 -12.96 16.60 -1.72
CA ASP A 128 -11.79 15.72 -1.63
C ASP A 128 -12.04 14.46 -0.75
N THR A 129 -13.24 14.31 -0.16
CA THR A 129 -13.57 13.24 0.81
C THR A 129 -14.10 11.96 0.19
N ALA A 130 -14.71 11.98 -1.01
CA ALA A 130 -15.41 10.79 -1.50
C ALA A 130 -14.47 9.67 -1.97
N ALA A 131 -13.48 10.00 -2.81
CA ALA A 131 -12.49 9.03 -3.26
C ALA A 131 -11.55 8.57 -2.13
N THR A 132 -11.27 9.46 -1.17
CA THR A 132 -10.48 9.17 0.03
C THR A 132 -11.22 8.32 1.05
N GLU A 133 -12.54 8.48 1.21
CA GLU A 133 -13.37 7.63 2.07
C GLU A 133 -13.57 6.23 1.48
N ILE A 134 -13.69 6.12 0.15
CA ILE A 134 -13.81 4.81 -0.53
C ILE A 134 -12.53 3.99 -0.41
N LEU A 135 -11.37 4.65 -0.23
CA LEU A 135 -10.06 4.03 -0.09
C LEU A 135 -9.50 4.24 1.31
N ASP A 136 -10.33 3.98 2.31
CA ASP A 136 -9.85 3.72 3.66
C ASP A 136 -8.83 2.55 3.66
N ARG A 137 -8.19 2.32 4.81
CA ARG A 137 -7.19 1.24 4.94
C ARG A 137 -7.72 -0.12 4.46
N HIS A 138 -9.03 -0.40 4.60
CA HIS A 138 -9.63 -1.64 4.14
C HIS A 138 -9.78 -1.69 2.61
N GLY A 139 -10.13 -0.58 1.96
CA GLY A 139 -10.20 -0.49 0.50
C GLY A 139 -8.86 -0.83 -0.17
N ILE A 140 -7.77 -0.29 0.37
CA ILE A 140 -6.40 -0.57 -0.09
C ILE A 140 -6.01 -2.04 0.14
N LEU A 141 -6.26 -2.58 1.33
CA LEU A 141 -5.95 -3.98 1.63
C LEU A 141 -6.74 -4.93 0.72
N THR A 142 -8.01 -4.60 0.46
CA THR A 142 -8.87 -5.34 -0.46
C THR A 142 -8.34 -5.28 -1.89
N LEU A 143 -7.88 -4.12 -2.34
CA LEU A 143 -7.23 -3.97 -3.64
C LEU A 143 -5.97 -4.84 -3.75
N CYS A 144 -5.06 -4.77 -2.78
CA CYS A 144 -3.83 -5.54 -2.79
C CYS A 144 -4.11 -7.05 -2.74
N HIS A 145 -5.08 -7.47 -1.92
CA HIS A 145 -5.52 -8.87 -1.87
C HIS A 145 -6.08 -9.32 -3.22
N THR A 146 -6.91 -8.50 -3.85
CA THR A 146 -7.47 -8.78 -5.20
C THR A 146 -6.36 -8.97 -6.22
N LEU A 147 -5.32 -8.13 -6.21
CA LEU A 147 -4.16 -8.28 -7.09
C LEU A 147 -3.41 -9.58 -6.82
N GLN A 148 -3.23 -9.97 -5.56
CA GLN A 148 -2.58 -11.23 -5.21
C GLN A 148 -3.42 -12.46 -5.62
N THR A 149 -4.74 -12.40 -5.46
CA THR A 149 -5.66 -13.48 -5.85
C THR A 149 -5.67 -13.67 -7.36
N PHE A 150 -5.77 -12.58 -8.13
CA PHE A 150 -5.90 -12.61 -9.59
C PHE A 150 -4.57 -12.29 -10.29
N ARG A 151 -3.47 -12.87 -9.81
CA ARG A 151 -2.10 -12.59 -10.27
C ARG A 151 -1.83 -12.89 -11.75
N SER A 152 -2.60 -13.78 -12.38
CA SER A 152 -2.46 -14.15 -13.79
C SER A 152 -3.20 -13.20 -14.74
N ILE A 153 -4.12 -12.39 -14.21
CA ILE A 153 -5.04 -11.60 -15.01
C ILE A 153 -4.41 -10.24 -15.29
N ARG A 154 -3.68 -10.17 -16.41
CA ARG A 154 -2.87 -9.01 -16.82
C ARG A 154 -3.65 -7.68 -16.76
N ILE A 155 -4.88 -7.66 -17.29
CA ILE A 155 -5.70 -6.44 -17.31
C ILE A 155 -6.02 -5.94 -15.90
N LEU A 156 -6.35 -6.86 -15.00
CA LEU A 156 -6.66 -6.56 -13.61
C LEU A 156 -5.42 -6.08 -12.87
N GLN A 157 -4.25 -6.69 -13.12
CA GLN A 157 -2.99 -6.24 -12.55
C GLN A 157 -2.65 -4.81 -12.96
N VAL A 158 -2.78 -4.47 -14.24
CA VAL A 158 -2.52 -3.12 -14.71
C VAL A 158 -3.49 -2.10 -14.10
N HIS A 159 -4.79 -2.41 -14.08
CA HIS A 159 -5.78 -1.54 -13.44
C HIS A 159 -5.50 -1.35 -11.95
N GLY A 160 -5.14 -2.41 -11.23
CA GLY A 160 -4.80 -2.30 -9.82
C GLY A 160 -3.52 -1.50 -9.57
N CYS A 161 -2.46 -1.71 -10.36
CA CYS A 161 -1.24 -0.91 -10.28
C CYS A 161 -1.50 0.57 -10.61
N ALA A 162 -2.38 0.85 -11.56
CA ALA A 162 -2.82 2.21 -11.89
C ALA A 162 -3.55 2.90 -10.73
N VAL A 163 -4.46 2.19 -10.05
CA VAL A 163 -5.13 2.69 -8.84
C VAL A 163 -4.09 2.97 -7.74
N LEU A 164 -3.18 2.04 -7.47
CA LEU A 164 -2.12 2.22 -6.47
C LEU A 164 -1.22 3.41 -6.79
N LEU A 165 -0.82 3.59 -8.06
CA LEU A 165 -0.06 4.76 -8.48
C LEU A 165 -0.82 6.05 -8.20
N ALA A 166 -2.07 6.15 -8.62
CA ALA A 166 -2.88 7.35 -8.40
C ALA A 166 -3.03 7.66 -6.90
N LEU A 167 -3.27 6.65 -6.07
CA LEU A 167 -3.34 6.80 -4.62
C LEU A 167 -2.06 7.37 -4.02
N THR A 168 -0.90 6.82 -4.42
CA THR A 168 0.40 7.27 -3.91
C THR A 168 0.76 8.69 -4.36
N GLN A 169 0.21 9.16 -5.49
CA GLN A 169 0.41 10.52 -5.98
C GLN A 169 -0.42 11.55 -5.21
N HIS A 170 -1.67 11.20 -4.90
CA HIS A 170 -2.60 12.08 -4.19
C HIS A 170 -2.32 12.17 -2.69
N HIS A 171 -1.88 11.06 -2.11
CA HIS A 171 -1.75 10.94 -0.68
C HIS A 171 -0.41 10.34 -0.29
N ALA A 172 0.61 11.19 -0.28
CA ALA A 172 1.91 10.85 0.29
C ALA A 172 1.86 10.42 1.77
N ASN A 173 0.70 10.58 2.45
CA ASN A 173 0.46 10.17 3.84
C ASN A 173 -0.64 9.12 3.99
N VAL A 174 -1.26 8.64 2.90
CA VAL A 174 -2.09 7.44 3.02
C VAL A 174 -1.07 6.35 3.27
N VAL A 175 -0.96 6.01 4.56
CA VAL A 175 -0.22 4.86 5.06
C VAL A 175 -0.87 3.64 4.44
N LEU A 176 -0.52 3.39 3.18
CA LEU A 176 -0.47 2.06 2.63
C LEU A 176 0.25 1.27 3.72
N ASP A 177 -0.36 0.19 4.18
CA ASP A 177 0.39 -0.79 4.94
C ASP A 177 1.49 -1.26 4.00
N SER A 178 2.65 -0.61 4.09
CA SER A 178 3.50 -0.38 2.93
C SER A 178 4.02 -1.69 2.40
N GLN A 179 4.21 -2.65 3.30
CA GLN A 179 4.51 -4.05 2.99
C GLN A 179 3.49 -4.66 2.02
N VAL A 180 2.21 -4.57 2.31
CA VAL A 180 1.16 -5.25 1.53
C VAL A 180 1.07 -4.66 0.12
N ALA A 181 1.18 -3.33 0.02
CA ALA A 181 1.19 -2.65 -1.28
C ALA A 181 2.47 -2.95 -2.07
N VAL A 182 3.63 -2.92 -1.42
CA VAL A 182 4.94 -3.26 -2.03
C VAL A 182 4.92 -4.70 -2.53
N ASP A 183 4.45 -5.65 -1.73
CA ASP A 183 4.35 -7.07 -2.12
C ASP A 183 3.39 -7.27 -3.29
N ALA A 184 2.24 -6.59 -3.29
CA ALA A 184 1.31 -6.65 -4.42
C ALA A 184 1.92 -6.10 -5.71
N LEU A 185 2.59 -4.95 -5.65
CA LEU A 185 3.23 -4.32 -6.81
C LEU A 185 4.35 -5.20 -7.37
N LEU A 186 5.20 -5.75 -6.51
CA LEU A 186 6.31 -6.58 -6.96
C LEU A 186 5.84 -7.95 -7.46
N SER A 187 4.81 -8.52 -6.83
CA SER A 187 4.16 -9.74 -7.32
C SER A 187 3.57 -9.53 -8.73
N ALA A 188 2.94 -8.38 -8.97
CA ALA A 188 2.42 -8.03 -10.30
C ALA A 188 3.54 -7.96 -11.35
N ILE A 189 4.66 -7.29 -11.03
CA ILE A 189 5.84 -7.21 -11.92
C ILE A 189 6.39 -8.62 -12.19
N GLN A 190 6.46 -9.47 -11.18
CA GLN A 190 7.00 -10.82 -11.30
C GLN A 190 6.10 -11.72 -12.15
N ALA A 191 4.79 -11.60 -12.01
CA ALA A 191 3.81 -12.34 -12.81
C ALA A 191 3.82 -11.89 -14.28
N HIS A 192 4.15 -10.63 -14.55
CA HIS A 192 4.06 -10.03 -15.88
C HIS A 192 5.36 -9.32 -16.31
N LYS A 193 6.48 -10.04 -16.26
CA LYS A 193 7.84 -9.54 -16.58
C LYS A 193 8.03 -8.91 -17.98
N ASN A 194 7.10 -9.11 -18.91
CA ASN A 194 7.19 -8.56 -20.27
C ASN A 194 6.10 -7.51 -20.56
N CYS A 195 5.34 -7.09 -19.55
CA CYS A 195 4.28 -6.09 -19.71
C CYS A 195 4.79 -4.70 -19.36
N ASN A 196 5.28 -3.96 -20.36
CA ASN A 196 5.87 -2.63 -20.17
C ASN A 196 4.94 -1.64 -19.43
N PRO A 197 3.63 -1.51 -19.78
CA PRO A 197 2.74 -0.61 -19.04
C PRO A 197 2.61 -0.98 -17.56
N LEU A 198 2.51 -2.27 -17.26
CA LEU A 198 2.44 -2.76 -15.88
C LEU A 198 3.72 -2.43 -15.12
N GLN A 199 4.88 -2.73 -15.70
CA GLN A 199 6.18 -2.45 -15.08
C GLN A 199 6.34 -0.98 -14.76
N ARG A 200 6.02 -0.11 -15.73
CA ARG A 200 6.09 1.33 -15.57
C ARG A 200 5.20 1.80 -14.41
N LEU A 201 3.93 1.42 -14.41
CA LEU A 201 2.98 1.81 -13.37
C LEU A 201 3.41 1.30 -12.00
N ALA A 202 3.79 0.02 -11.92
CA ALA A 202 4.15 -0.61 -10.66
C ALA A 202 5.45 -0.05 -10.09
N LEU A 203 6.48 0.16 -10.91
CA LEU A 203 7.74 0.78 -10.46
C LEU A 203 7.55 2.24 -10.09
N GLN A 204 6.67 2.98 -10.77
CA GLN A 204 6.39 4.35 -10.40
C GLN A 204 5.62 4.44 -9.06
N ALA A 205 4.67 3.54 -8.83
CA ALA A 205 3.99 3.42 -7.54
C ALA A 205 4.97 3.02 -6.43
N LEU A 206 5.84 2.04 -6.71
CA LEU A 206 6.92 1.62 -5.81
C LEU A 206 7.84 2.77 -5.46
N LEU A 207 8.24 3.59 -6.43
CA LEU A 207 9.07 4.77 -6.17
C LEU A 207 8.39 5.73 -5.20
N ASN A 208 7.09 5.99 -5.38
CA ASN A 208 6.35 6.89 -4.49
C ASN A 208 6.27 6.35 -3.05
N VAL A 209 5.91 5.07 -2.87
CA VAL A 209 5.85 4.47 -1.52
C VAL A 209 7.22 4.31 -0.89
N SER A 210 8.24 4.11 -1.71
CA SER A 210 9.58 3.88 -1.22
C SER A 210 10.09 5.06 -0.40
N HIS A 211 9.60 6.29 -0.61
CA HIS A 211 10.00 7.42 0.23
C HIS A 211 9.71 7.26 1.73
N GLU A 212 8.90 6.28 2.16
CA GLU A 212 8.67 5.96 3.56
C GLU A 212 9.74 5.00 4.13
N LEU A 213 10.33 5.35 5.27
CA LEU A 213 11.47 4.65 5.89
C LEU A 213 11.25 3.14 6.06
N ASP A 214 10.04 2.73 6.46
CA ASP A 214 9.72 1.34 6.78
C ASP A 214 9.68 0.45 5.51
N CYS A 215 9.41 1.03 4.33
CA CYS A 215 9.40 0.28 3.07
C CYS A 215 10.79 -0.25 2.70
N TRP A 216 11.85 0.49 3.05
CA TRP A 216 13.21 0.16 2.63
C TRP A 216 13.74 -1.09 3.29
N PHE A 217 13.52 -1.21 4.60
CA PHE A 217 13.95 -2.38 5.36
C PHE A 217 13.33 -3.66 4.79
N GLN A 218 12.10 -3.54 4.30
CA GLN A 218 11.36 -4.65 3.70
C GLN A 218 11.90 -5.02 2.31
N LEU A 219 12.18 -4.01 1.46
CA LEU A 219 12.79 -4.23 0.15
C LEU A 219 14.14 -4.97 0.25
N GLU A 220 14.94 -4.63 1.26
CA GLU A 220 16.21 -5.30 1.53
C GLU A 220 16.00 -6.72 2.08
N THR A 221 15.15 -6.89 3.09
CA THR A 221 14.94 -8.18 3.78
C THR A 221 14.48 -9.29 2.85
N HIS A 222 13.67 -8.96 1.84
CA HIS A 222 13.05 -9.93 0.95
C HIS A 222 13.81 -10.14 -0.37
N GLY A 223 15.02 -9.57 -0.53
CA GLY A 223 15.83 -9.74 -1.74
C GLY A 223 15.23 -9.04 -2.98
N TRP A 224 14.34 -8.07 -2.78
CA TRP A 224 13.70 -7.37 -3.89
C TRP A 224 14.66 -6.45 -4.64
N MET A 225 15.82 -6.10 -4.07
CA MET A 225 16.85 -5.33 -4.77
C MET A 225 17.33 -6.04 -6.04
N ASP A 226 17.64 -7.35 -5.94
CA ASP A 226 18.07 -8.15 -7.08
C ASP A 226 16.98 -8.22 -8.15
N PHE A 227 15.73 -8.31 -7.70
CA PHE A 227 14.57 -8.34 -8.59
C PHE A 227 14.37 -7.00 -9.32
N VAL A 228 14.40 -5.87 -8.60
CA VAL A 228 14.28 -4.53 -9.23
C VAL A 228 15.44 -4.31 -10.19
N GLN A 229 16.65 -4.74 -9.84
CA GLN A 229 17.81 -4.68 -10.73
C GLN A 229 17.62 -5.54 -11.99
N GLU A 230 17.10 -6.76 -11.86
CA GLU A 230 16.75 -7.63 -13.00
C GLU A 230 15.72 -6.95 -13.91
N VAL A 231 14.67 -6.35 -13.34
CA VAL A 231 13.62 -5.66 -14.10
C VAL A 231 14.20 -4.44 -14.84
N VAL A 232 15.01 -3.62 -14.17
CA VAL A 232 15.68 -2.46 -14.79
C VAL A 232 16.58 -2.89 -15.94
N TYR A 233 17.31 -3.99 -15.80
CA TYR A 233 18.21 -4.47 -16.84
C TYR A 233 17.46 -5.00 -18.08
N ASN A 234 16.31 -5.64 -17.86
CA ASN A 234 15.56 -6.31 -18.92
C ASN A 234 14.45 -5.48 -19.54
N THR A 235 14.03 -4.37 -18.91
CA THR A 235 12.95 -3.55 -19.43
C THR A 235 13.39 -2.77 -20.68
N GLN A 236 12.51 -2.69 -21.67
CA GLN A 236 12.69 -1.84 -22.85
C GLN A 236 12.11 -0.44 -22.63
N ASP A 237 11.42 -0.23 -21.51
CA ASP A 237 10.73 0.99 -21.19
C ASP A 237 11.66 1.93 -20.42
N ALA A 238 12.09 3.02 -21.06
CA ALA A 238 13.01 3.98 -20.46
C ALA A 238 12.47 4.57 -19.14
N THR A 239 11.16 4.82 -19.06
CA THR A 239 10.54 5.35 -17.83
C THR A 239 10.55 4.32 -16.70
N ALA A 240 10.27 3.06 -17.01
CA ALA A 240 10.38 1.97 -16.03
C ALA A 240 11.82 1.83 -15.53
N ALA A 241 12.81 1.88 -16.43
CA ALA A 241 14.23 1.84 -16.09
C ALA A 241 14.61 3.01 -15.16
N ASP A 242 14.22 4.24 -15.51
CA ASP A 242 14.49 5.43 -14.69
C ASP A 242 13.87 5.32 -13.29
N CYS A 243 12.62 4.83 -13.19
CA CYS A 243 11.97 4.61 -11.90
C CYS A 243 12.71 3.55 -11.07
N GLY A 244 13.10 2.42 -11.67
CA GLY A 244 13.83 1.38 -10.97
C GLY A 244 15.23 1.83 -10.52
N ILE A 245 15.95 2.62 -11.34
CA ILE A 245 17.23 3.25 -10.94
C ILE A 245 17.02 4.19 -9.76
N ALA A 246 15.95 4.99 -9.77
CA ALA A 246 15.62 5.90 -8.68
C ALA A 246 15.32 5.14 -7.37
N ILE A 247 14.56 4.03 -7.45
CA ILE A 247 14.32 3.14 -6.31
C ILE A 247 15.65 2.62 -5.75
N LEU A 248 16.49 1.99 -6.59
CA LEU A 248 17.78 1.43 -6.17
C LEU A 248 18.69 2.50 -5.55
N THR A 249 18.72 3.71 -6.13
CA THR A 249 19.49 4.84 -5.61
C THR A 249 19.01 5.26 -4.22
N ASN A 250 17.70 5.29 -4.00
CA ASN A 250 17.14 5.62 -2.70
C ASN A 250 17.46 4.52 -1.67
N VAL A 251 17.32 3.23 -2.01
CA VAL A 251 17.73 2.11 -1.13
C VAL A 251 19.17 2.29 -0.67
N LEU A 252 20.09 2.51 -1.62
CA LEU A 252 21.52 2.67 -1.33
C LEU A 252 21.81 3.90 -0.47
N LYS A 253 21.05 5.00 -0.62
CA LYS A 253 21.22 6.18 0.23
C LYS A 253 20.84 5.87 1.68
N PHE A 254 19.73 5.16 1.90
CA PHE A 254 19.26 4.82 3.25
C PHE A 254 20.12 3.74 3.92
N ALA A 255 20.62 2.76 3.17
CA ALA A 255 21.51 1.73 3.71
C ALA A 255 22.86 2.29 4.22
N ASN A 256 23.25 3.49 3.79
CA ASN A 256 24.49 4.16 4.21
C ASN A 256 24.30 5.20 5.33
N MET A 257 23.08 5.38 5.84
CA MET A 257 22.77 6.29 6.96
C MET A 257 22.81 5.59 8.30
#